data_AF-A0A7H4NVU0-F1
#
_entry.id   AF-A0A7H4NVU0-F1
#
_cell.length_a   1.000
_cell.length_b   1.000
_cell.length_c   1.000
_cell.angle_alpha   90.00
_cell.angle_beta   90.00
_cell.angle_gamma   90.00
#
_symmetry.space_group_name_H-M   'P 1'
#
loop_
_entity.id
_entity.type
_entity.pdbx_description
1 polymer ?
#
loop_
_entity_poly.entity_id
_entity_poly.type
_entity_poly.pdbx_seq_one_letter_code
_entity_poly.pdbx_strand_id
1 'polypeptide(L)' 'MAVAANKRSVMTLFSGPTDIYSHQVRIVLAEKGVSFLR' A
#
# COMPACT_ATOMS: atom_id res chain seq x y z
N MET A 1 4.06 -18.41 -7.06
CA MET A 1 3.88 -17.55 -8.24
C MET A 1 4.17 -16.11 -7.83
N ALA A 2 5.33 -15.56 -8.17
CA ALA A 2 5.61 -14.15 -7.89
C ALA A 2 4.90 -13.31 -8.97
N VAL A 3 3.85 -12.58 -8.58
CA VAL A 3 3.20 -11.62 -9.47
C VAL A 3 3.97 -10.31 -9.39
N ALA A 4 4.36 -9.75 -10.54
CA ALA A 4 5.01 -8.45 -10.58
C ALA A 4 4.06 -7.36 -10.05
N ALA A 5 4.47 -6.65 -9.00
CA ALA A 5 3.65 -5.66 -8.29
C ALA A 5 3.19 -4.48 -9.18
N ASN A 6 3.96 -4.17 -10.23
CA ASN A 6 3.73 -3.05 -11.14
C ASN A 6 2.92 -3.42 -12.40
N LYS A 7 2.48 -4.68 -12.56
CA LYS A 7 1.65 -5.10 -13.71
C LYS A 7 0.14 -4.99 -13.44
N ARG A 8 -0.26 -4.19 -12.44
CA ARG A 8 -1.66 -3.93 -12.07
C ARG A 8 -1.97 -2.44 -12.24
N SER A 9 -3.24 -2.11 -12.48
CA SER A 9 -3.74 -0.72 -12.51
C SER A 9 -3.89 -0.10 -11.12
N VAL A 10 -3.50 -0.80 -10.06
CA VAL A 10 -3.52 -0.36 -8.66
C VAL A 10 -2.13 -0.57 -8.05
N MET A 11 -1.75 0.30 -7.11
CA MET A 11 -0.47 0.15 -6.43
C MET A 11 -0.46 -1.05 -5.47
N THR A 12 0.74 -1.56 -5.20
CA THR A 12 0.98 -2.52 -4.11
C THR A 12 1.79 -1.83 -3.02
N LEU A 13 1.28 -1.81 -1.78
CA LEU A 13 1.91 -1.22 -0.61
C LEU A 13 2.49 -2.30 0.29
N PHE A 14 3.78 -2.57 0.12
CA PHE A 14 4.54 -3.39 1.06
C PHE A 14 4.73 -2.63 2.36
N SER A 15 4.07 -3.08 3.43
CA SER A 15 4.08 -2.37 4.71
C SER A 15 4.07 -3.31 5.91
N GLY A 16 4.80 -2.92 6.95
CA GLY A 16 4.81 -3.61 8.24
C GLY A 16 3.51 -3.34 9.02
N PRO A 17 2.98 -4.33 9.76
CA PRO A 17 1.78 -4.14 10.58
C PRO A 17 2.02 -3.13 11.71
N THR A 18 3.20 -3.15 12.33
CA THR A 18 3.57 -2.33 13.50
C THR A 18 4.57 -1.22 13.19
N ASP A 19 4.98 -1.08 11.92
CA ASP A 19 5.91 -0.02 11.51
C ASP A 19 5.20 1.33 11.46
N ILE A 20 5.80 2.34 12.11
CA ILE A 20 5.20 3.67 12.26
C ILE A 20 5.15 4.43 10.93
N TYR A 21 6.18 4.30 10.09
CA TYR A 21 6.22 4.96 8.79
C TYR A 21 5.17 4.36 7.84
N SER A 22 5.05 3.04 7.85
CA SER A 22 3.96 2.31 7.19
C SER A 22 2.58 2.79 7.65
N HIS A 23 2.40 3.08 8.94
CA HIS A 23 1.13 3.59 9.45
C HIS A 23 0.81 5.00 8.94
N GLN A 24 1.81 5.90 8.92
CA GLN A 24 1.65 7.26 8.37
C GLN A 24 1.20 7.23 6.90
N VAL A 25 1.80 6.38 6.08
CA VAL A 25 1.41 6.22 4.66
C VAL A 25 -0.03 5.72 4.55
N ARG A 26 -0.45 4.74 5.35
CA ARG A 26 -1.83 4.23 5.34
C ARG A 26 -2.87 5.30 5.71
N ILE A 27 -2.54 6.21 6.63
CA ILE A 27 -3.42 7.34 6.97
C ILE A 27 -3.62 8.25 5.76
N VAL A 28 -2.54 8.67 5.10
CA VAL A 28 -2.62 9.57 3.94
C VAL A 28 -3.38 8.92 2.78
N LEU A 29 -3.15 7.63 2.51
CA LEU A 29 -3.86 6.91 1.46
C LEU A 29 -5.36 6.82 1.74
N ALA A 30 -5.76 6.59 2.99
CA ALA A 30 -7.15 6.60 3.40
C ALA A 30 -7.78 8.00 3.25
N GLU A 31 -7.08 9.06 3.65
CA GLU A 31 -7.53 10.45 3.51
C GLU A 31 -7.75 10.85 2.04
N LYS A 32 -6.90 10.36 1.13
CA LYS A 32 -7.01 10.64 -0.30
C LYS A 32 -7.92 9.66 -1.05
N GLY A 33 -8.51 8.68 -0.37
CA GLY A 33 -9.38 7.68 -0.97
C GLY A 33 -8.67 6.78 -2.00
N VAL A 34 -7.35 6.59 -1.87
CA VAL A 34 -6.56 5.81 -2.83
C VAL A 34 -6.51 4.35 -2.39
N SER A 35 -7.08 3.46 -3.20
CA SER A 35 -7.01 2.01 -2.97
C SER A 35 -5.61 1.47 -3.20
N PHE A 36 -5.15 0.56 -2.35
CA PHE A 36 -3.89 -0.15 -2.51
C PHE A 36 -4.05 -1.63 -2.15
N LEU A 37 -3.18 -2.46 -2.72
CA LEU A 37 -3.04 -3.86 -2.36
C LEU A 37 -1.98 -4.00 -1.27
N ARG A 38 -2.16 -4.93 -0.34
CA ARG A 38 -1.18 -5.23 0.71
C ARG A 38 -0.22 -6.34 0.28
#